data_AF-A0A2R8BPY4-F1
#
_entry.id   AF-A0A2R8BPY4-F1
#
_cell.length_a   1.000
_cell.length_b   1.000
_cell.length_c   1.000
_cell.angle_alpha   90.00
_cell.angle_beta   90.00
_cell.angle_gamma   90.00
#
_symmetry.space_group_name_H-M   'P 1'
#
loop_
_entity.id
_entity.type
_entity.pdbx_description
1 polymer ?
#
loop_
_entity_poly.entity_id
_entity_poly.type
_entity_poly.pdbx_seq_one_letter_code
_entity_poly.pdbx_strand_id
1 'polypeptide(L)'
;MLVGDAKQAIVGFQGADARLAAALAAKRPETALTLDTNRRSVPSIMGYINDLGGGLFGDYAPLAAHRDAGTGVFIDVLRVSNKKATRKGEPLAKGCHHVAERIHALLAENREIVDRRTDTTRPLRPSDVAVLCRTHDKARTTPIA
;
A
#
# COMPACT_ATOMS: atom_id res chain seq x y z
N MET A 1 15.76 -9.67 21.84
CA MET A 1 15.22 -10.00 20.51
C MET A 1 14.85 -8.69 19.82
N LEU A 2 15.38 -8.45 18.62
CA LEU A 2 15.07 -7.26 17.81
C LEU A 2 14.29 -7.71 16.57
N VAL A 3 13.20 -7.02 16.23
CA VAL A 3 12.39 -7.29 15.04
C VAL A 3 12.16 -5.97 14.33
N GLY A 4 12.37 -5.94 13.02
CA GLY A 4 12.18 -4.74 12.22
C GLY A 4 12.37 -5.01 10.73
N ASP A 5 12.05 -3.99 9.93
CA ASP A 5 12.24 -4.00 8.47
C ASP A 5 12.82 -2.65 8.07
N ALA A 6 14.06 -2.66 7.56
CA ALA A 6 14.74 -1.45 7.12
C ALA A 6 13.97 -0.74 5.98
N LYS A 7 13.23 -1.50 5.16
CA LYS A 7 12.39 -0.96 4.07
C LYS A 7 11.21 -0.14 4.60
N GLN A 8 10.84 -0.32 5.87
CA GLN A 8 9.76 0.41 6.55
C GLN A 8 10.27 1.51 7.48
N ALA A 9 11.55 1.86 7.42
CA ALA A 9 12.13 2.94 8.21
C ALA A 9 11.69 4.33 7.69
N ILE A 10 10.47 4.74 8.05
CA ILE A 10 9.85 5.99 7.58
C ILE A 10 10.01 7.18 8.55
N VAL A 11 10.55 6.95 9.74
CA VAL A 11 10.66 7.96 10.82
C VAL A 11 12.06 8.59 10.92
N GLY A 12 12.79 8.68 9.81
CA GLY A 12 14.14 9.29 9.77
C GLY A 12 14.18 10.75 10.24
N PHE A 13 13.07 11.48 10.13
CA PHE A 13 12.93 12.83 10.66
C PHE A 13 12.98 12.91 12.20
N GLN A 14 12.77 11.79 12.89
CA GLN A 14 12.92 11.65 14.34
C GLN A 14 14.32 11.15 14.74
N GLY A 15 15.25 11.04 13.79
CA GLY A 15 16.62 10.55 14.02
C GLY A 15 16.76 9.02 13.95
N ALA A 16 15.75 8.29 13.47
CA ALA A 16 15.87 6.85 13.26
C ALA A 16 16.85 6.53 12.11
N ASP A 17 17.85 5.71 12.38
CA ASP A 17 18.84 5.28 11.39
C ASP A 17 18.65 3.80 11.00
N ALA A 18 18.13 3.57 9.79
CA ALA A 18 17.91 2.24 9.24
C ALA A 18 19.23 1.44 9.07
N ARG A 19 20.36 2.13 8.92
CA ARG A 19 21.68 1.50 8.73
C ARG A 19 22.16 0.78 9.98
N LEU A 20 21.71 1.22 11.17
CA LEU A 20 22.05 0.57 12.43
C LEU A 20 21.53 -0.87 12.48
N ALA A 21 20.28 -1.10 12.06
CA ALA A 21 19.69 -2.43 12.03
C ALA A 21 20.43 -3.34 11.03
N ALA A 22 20.75 -2.83 9.84
CA ALA A 22 21.53 -3.56 8.84
C ALA A 22 22.94 -3.91 9.35
N ALA A 23 23.63 -2.96 9.98
CA ALA A 23 24.96 -3.18 10.55
C ALA A 23 24.95 -4.21 11.69
N LEU A 24 23.90 -4.23 12.52
CA LEU A 24 23.73 -5.23 13.57
C LEU A 24 23.48 -6.64 12.99
N ALA A 25 22.64 -6.75 11.95
CA ALA A 25 22.40 -8.02 11.27
C ALA A 25 23.68 -8.56 10.62
N ALA A 26 24.47 -7.69 9.97
CA ALA A 26 25.74 -8.05 9.36
C ALA A 26 26.80 -8.52 10.38
N LYS A 27 26.77 -8.00 11.61
CA LYS A 27 27.67 -8.43 12.69
C LYS A 27 27.28 -9.73 13.37
N ARG A 28 26.05 -10.23 13.15
CA ARG A 28 25.52 -11.45 13.78
C ARG A 28 24.73 -12.30 12.79
N PRO A 29 25.36 -12.75 11.69
CA PRO A 29 24.67 -13.49 10.63
C PRO A 29 24.02 -14.79 11.15
N GLU A 30 24.61 -15.43 12.16
CA GLU A 30 24.12 -16.68 12.76
C GLU A 30 22.82 -16.53 13.54
N THR A 31 22.45 -15.30 13.93
CA THR A 31 21.20 -15.00 14.64
C THR A 31 20.27 -14.08 13.87
N ALA A 32 20.66 -13.64 12.67
CA ALA A 32 19.85 -12.82 11.78
C ALA A 32 18.87 -13.71 10.99
N LEU A 33 17.61 -13.71 11.40
CA LEU A 33 16.54 -14.47 10.74
C LEU A 33 15.68 -13.55 9.89
N THR A 34 15.47 -13.94 8.63
CA THR A 34 14.56 -13.24 7.69
C THR A 34 13.27 -14.02 7.55
N LEU A 35 12.14 -13.32 7.62
CA LEU A 35 10.83 -13.88 7.30
C LEU A 35 10.56 -13.70 5.80
N ASP A 36 10.46 -14.81 5.07
CA ASP A 36 10.26 -14.84 3.62
C ASP A 36 8.77 -14.91 3.20
N THR A 37 7.87 -15.17 4.14
CA THR A 37 6.47 -15.46 3.85
C THR A 37 5.54 -14.32 4.28
N ASN A 38 4.87 -13.70 3.30
CA ASN A 38 3.79 -12.75 3.52
C ASN A 38 2.45 -13.47 3.72
N ARG A 39 1.86 -13.31 4.91
CA ARG A 39 0.58 -13.92 5.27
C ARG A 39 -0.65 -13.01 5.09
N ARG A 40 -0.47 -11.76 4.67
CA ARG A 40 -1.55 -10.75 4.63
C ARG A 40 -2.13 -10.54 3.24
N SER A 41 -1.28 -10.57 2.22
CA SER A 41 -1.61 -10.17 0.86
C SER A 41 -1.80 -11.37 -0.06
N VAL A 42 -2.61 -11.19 -1.10
CA VAL A 42 -2.81 -12.16 -2.18
C VAL A 42 -1.60 -12.19 -3.13
N PRO A 43 -1.38 -13.29 -3.87
CA PRO A 43 -0.24 -13.44 -4.78
C PRO A 43 -0.06 -12.33 -5.80
N SER A 44 -1.14 -11.78 -6.37
CA SER A 44 -1.08 -10.71 -7.38
C SER A 44 -0.47 -9.40 -6.82
N ILE A 45 -0.86 -9.01 -5.62
CA ILE A 45 -0.27 -7.87 -4.91
C ILE A 45 1.20 -8.15 -4.59
N MET A 46 1.52 -9.36 -4.13
CA MET A 46 2.90 -9.70 -3.77
C MET A 46 3.84 -9.75 -4.98
N GLY A 47 3.38 -10.23 -6.12
CA GLY A 47 4.14 -10.18 -7.38
C GLY A 47 4.50 -8.75 -7.74
N TYR A 48 3.52 -7.85 -7.77
CA TYR A 48 3.77 -6.43 -8.06
C TYR A 48 4.73 -5.76 -7.07
N ILE A 49 4.58 -6.03 -5.76
CA ILE A 49 5.48 -5.48 -4.75
C ILE A 49 6.91 -6.04 -4.91
N ASN A 50 7.06 -7.32 -5.27
CA ASN A 50 8.37 -7.91 -5.51
C ASN A 50 9.06 -7.29 -6.73
N ASP A 51 8.32 -7.06 -7.82
CA ASP A 51 8.85 -6.41 -9.03
C ASP A 51 9.28 -4.97 -8.74
N LEU A 52 8.42 -4.21 -8.05
CA LEU A 52 8.73 -2.84 -7.64
C LEU A 52 9.91 -2.80 -6.68
N GLY A 53 9.94 -3.72 -5.72
CA GLY A 53 11.00 -3.83 -4.72
C GLY A 53 12.37 -4.10 -5.36
N GLY A 54 12.44 -5.05 -6.29
CA GLY A 54 13.67 -5.35 -7.03
C GLY A 54 14.16 -4.19 -7.91
N GLY A 55 13.26 -3.35 -8.39
CA GLY A 55 13.62 -2.14 -9.14
C GLY A 55 14.06 -0.95 -8.27
N LEU A 56 13.58 -0.87 -7.01
CA LEU A 56 13.83 0.28 -6.12
C LEU A 56 14.96 0.04 -5.11
N PHE A 57 15.19 -1.19 -4.67
CA PHE A 57 16.16 -1.52 -3.62
C PHE A 57 17.17 -2.55 -4.10
N GLY A 58 18.47 -2.28 -3.90
CA GLY A 58 19.55 -3.17 -4.36
C GLY A 58 19.64 -4.49 -3.60
N ASP A 59 19.18 -4.56 -2.35
CA ASP A 59 19.22 -5.72 -1.46
C ASP A 59 17.82 -6.29 -1.18
N TYR A 60 16.87 -6.11 -2.11
CA TYR A 60 15.51 -6.58 -1.94
C TYR A 60 15.43 -8.12 -1.93
N ALA A 61 15.01 -8.69 -0.80
CA ALA A 61 14.57 -10.08 -0.70
C ALA A 61 13.06 -10.19 -1.04
N PRO A 62 12.67 -10.93 -2.09
CA PRO A 62 11.28 -11.20 -2.41
C PRO A 62 10.56 -11.98 -1.30
N LEU A 63 9.25 -11.76 -1.19
CA LEU A 63 8.40 -12.48 -0.24
C LEU A 63 7.40 -13.38 -0.97
N ALA A 64 7.21 -14.60 -0.47
CA ALA A 64 6.21 -15.55 -0.94
C ALA A 64 4.83 -15.23 -0.33
N ALA A 65 3.78 -15.19 -1.15
CA ALA A 65 2.41 -15.04 -0.65
C ALA A 65 1.90 -16.36 -0.07
N HIS A 66 1.29 -16.33 1.11
CA HIS A 66 0.66 -17.50 1.73
C HIS A 66 -0.83 -17.65 1.40
N ARG A 67 -1.50 -16.55 1.05
CA ARG A 67 -2.93 -16.57 0.75
C ARG A 67 -3.20 -17.13 -0.63
N ASP A 68 -4.39 -17.70 -0.79
CA ASP A 68 -4.90 -18.08 -2.10
C ASP A 68 -5.06 -16.87 -3.03
N ALA A 69 -5.07 -17.16 -4.33
CA ALA A 69 -5.33 -16.17 -5.36
C ALA A 69 -6.73 -15.56 -5.17
N GLY A 70 -6.77 -14.23 -5.02
CA GLY A 70 -8.02 -13.47 -5.10
C GLY A 70 -8.47 -13.30 -6.55
N THR A 71 -9.76 -13.02 -6.73
CA THR A 71 -10.33 -12.67 -8.03
C THR A 71 -10.41 -11.15 -8.21
N GLY A 72 -10.43 -10.69 -9.47
CA GLY A 72 -10.64 -9.28 -9.82
C GLY A 72 -9.37 -8.45 -10.03
N VAL A 73 -9.57 -7.16 -10.27
CA VAL A 73 -8.50 -6.19 -10.50
C VAL A 73 -7.81 -5.85 -9.18
N PHE A 74 -6.50 -6.12 -9.09
CA PHE A 74 -5.70 -5.91 -7.88
C PHE A 74 -5.02 -4.53 -7.83
N ILE A 75 -4.77 -3.90 -8.99
CA ILE A 75 -4.26 -2.53 -9.11
C ILE A 75 -5.04 -1.81 -10.19
N ASP A 76 -5.50 -0.60 -9.85
CA ASP A 76 -6.16 0.31 -10.76
C ASP A 76 -5.40 1.65 -10.74
N VAL A 77 -5.03 2.16 -11.92
CA VAL A 77 -4.19 3.36 -12.06
C VAL A 77 -5.00 4.46 -12.74
N LEU A 78 -5.44 5.43 -11.93
CA LEU A 78 -6.15 6.61 -12.42
C LEU A 78 -5.16 7.70 -12.85
N ARG A 79 -4.94 7.83 -14.16
CA ARG A 79 -4.15 8.95 -14.72
C ARG A 79 -5.06 10.17 -14.95
N VAL A 80 -5.03 11.11 -14.02
CA VAL A 80 -5.75 12.39 -14.15
C VAL A 80 -4.93 13.37 -14.97
N SER A 81 -5.49 13.85 -16.08
CA SER A 81 -4.88 14.90 -16.90
C SER A 81 -5.72 16.18 -16.82
N ASN A 82 -5.10 17.28 -16.37
CA ASN A 82 -5.78 18.58 -16.32
C ASN A 82 -5.57 19.31 -17.63
N LYS A 83 -6.59 19.34 -18.50
CA LYS A 83 -6.52 20.06 -19.78
C LYS A 83 -6.67 21.58 -19.65
N LYS A 84 -7.21 22.09 -18.54
CA LYS A 84 -7.37 23.54 -18.29
C LYS A 84 -7.12 23.83 -16.81
N ALA A 85 -6.23 24.78 -16.54
CA ALA A 85 -6.10 25.39 -15.22
C ALA A 85 -7.14 26.50 -15.05
N THR A 86 -7.57 26.77 -13.82
CA THR A 86 -8.33 27.97 -13.48
C THR A 86 -7.46 29.22 -13.75
N ARG A 87 -8.06 30.41 -13.72
CA ARG A 87 -7.35 31.70 -13.89
C ARG A 87 -6.20 31.92 -12.88
N LYS A 88 -6.14 31.12 -11.80
CA LYS A 88 -5.08 31.08 -10.78
C LYS A 88 -4.09 29.90 -10.92
N GLY A 89 -4.18 29.11 -11.99
CA GLY A 89 -3.29 27.97 -12.21
C GLY A 89 -3.73 26.66 -11.53
N GLU A 90 -4.90 26.62 -10.88
CA GLU A 90 -5.34 25.43 -10.16
C GLU A 90 -6.04 24.42 -11.08
N PRO A 91 -5.88 23.10 -10.88
CA PRO A 91 -6.66 22.06 -11.54
C PRO A 91 -8.18 22.30 -11.48
N LEU A 92 -8.89 22.22 -12.62
CA LEU A 92 -10.35 22.36 -12.68
C LEU A 92 -11.08 21.25 -11.89
N ALA A 93 -10.52 20.03 -11.91
CA ALA A 93 -10.94 18.93 -11.06
C ALA A 93 -9.77 18.56 -10.14
N LYS A 94 -10.00 18.61 -8.82
CA LYS A 94 -9.02 18.11 -7.85
C LYS A 94 -8.99 16.59 -7.97
N GLY A 95 -7.81 15.99 -7.98
CA GLY A 95 -7.65 14.53 -8.10
C GLY A 95 -8.45 13.73 -7.07
N CYS A 96 -8.82 14.35 -5.94
CA CYS A 96 -9.70 13.75 -4.94
C CYS A 96 -11.11 13.42 -5.45
N HIS A 97 -11.68 14.18 -6.38
CA HIS A 97 -13.02 13.88 -6.92
C HIS A 97 -13.01 12.55 -7.69
N HIS A 98 -11.97 12.29 -8.49
CA HIS A 98 -11.83 11.02 -9.22
C HIS A 98 -11.60 9.84 -8.26
N VAL A 99 -10.90 10.06 -7.15
CA VAL A 99 -10.74 9.03 -6.10
C VAL A 99 -12.09 8.72 -5.45
N ALA A 100 -12.87 9.75 -5.08
CA ALA A 100 -14.19 9.58 -4.47
C ALA A 100 -15.16 8.87 -5.42
N GLU A 101 -15.21 9.28 -6.68
CA GLU A 101 -16.02 8.64 -7.73
C GLU A 101 -15.64 7.17 -7.91
N ARG A 102 -14.33 6.86 -7.92
CA ARG A 102 -13.88 5.47 -8.04
C ARG A 102 -14.26 4.62 -6.83
N ILE A 103 -14.15 5.17 -5.62
CA ILE A 103 -14.58 4.50 -4.40
C ILE A 103 -16.10 4.25 -4.42
N HIS A 104 -16.89 5.23 -4.85
CA HIS A 104 -18.33 5.07 -4.99
C HIS A 104 -18.68 3.95 -5.99
N ALA A 105 -18.05 3.96 -7.16
CA ALA A 105 -18.21 2.89 -8.15
C ALA A 105 -17.81 1.51 -7.57
N LEU A 106 -16.68 1.46 -6.86
CA LEU A 106 -16.19 0.25 -6.20
C LEU A 106 -17.19 -0.31 -5.17
N LEU A 107 -17.82 0.55 -4.38
CA LEU A 107 -18.82 0.15 -3.39
C LEU A 107 -20.15 -0.27 -4.01
N ALA A 108 -20.47 0.26 -5.19
CA ALA A 108 -21.63 -0.15 -5.99
C ALA A 108 -21.39 -1.47 -6.74
N GLU A 109 -20.13 -1.83 -7.00
CA GLU A 109 -19.81 -3.17 -7.45
C GLU A 109 -20.18 -4.17 -6.34
N ASN A 110 -20.93 -5.22 -6.65
CA ASN A 110 -21.22 -6.34 -5.72
C ASN A 110 -19.97 -7.21 -5.50
N ARG A 111 -18.84 -6.56 -5.20
CA ARG A 111 -17.56 -7.20 -4.93
C ARG A 111 -17.62 -7.89 -3.59
N GLU A 112 -17.15 -9.13 -3.61
CA GLU A 112 -17.03 -9.96 -2.44
C GLU A 112 -15.61 -9.89 -1.88
N ILE A 113 -15.51 -9.88 -0.55
CA ILE A 113 -14.26 -9.96 0.18
C ILE A 113 -14.32 -11.06 1.24
N VAL A 114 -13.19 -11.69 1.49
CA VAL A 114 -13.06 -12.70 2.55
C VAL A 114 -12.80 -12.00 3.88
N ASP A 115 -13.71 -12.15 4.83
CA ASP A 115 -13.54 -11.62 6.18
C ASP A 115 -12.48 -12.44 6.94
N ARG A 116 -11.37 -11.81 7.32
CA ARG A 116 -10.26 -12.50 7.99
C ARG A 116 -10.63 -13.12 9.34
N ARG A 117 -11.66 -12.60 10.02
CA ARG A 117 -12.02 -13.07 11.37
C ARG A 117 -12.92 -14.31 11.32
N THR A 118 -13.83 -14.35 10.34
CA THR A 118 -14.83 -15.42 10.21
C THR A 118 -14.51 -16.40 9.09
N ASP A 119 -13.54 -16.07 8.22
CA ASP A 119 -13.18 -16.81 7.02
C ASP A 119 -14.36 -17.00 6.04
N THR A 120 -15.33 -16.09 6.12
CA THR A 120 -16.53 -16.11 5.27
C THR A 120 -16.49 -14.97 4.28
N THR A 121 -16.98 -15.24 3.08
CA THR A 121 -17.17 -14.22 2.05
C THR A 121 -18.34 -13.30 2.41
N ARG A 122 -18.15 -12.00 2.21
CA ARG A 122 -19.18 -10.98 2.41
C ARG A 122 -19.03 -9.83 1.40
N PRO A 123 -20.08 -9.04 1.15
CA PRO A 123 -19.96 -7.85 0.31
C PRO A 123 -18.95 -6.84 0.90
N LEU A 124 -18.28 -6.12 0.00
CA LEU A 124 -17.43 -4.98 0.31
C LEU A 124 -18.23 -3.90 1.04
N ARG A 125 -17.63 -3.31 2.06
CA ARG A 125 -18.22 -2.22 2.85
C ARG A 125 -17.28 -1.00 2.85
N PRO A 126 -17.79 0.20 3.14
CA PRO A 126 -16.94 1.38 3.29
C PRO A 126 -15.79 1.21 4.29
N SER A 127 -15.99 0.42 5.35
CA SER A 127 -14.95 0.11 6.36
C SER A 127 -13.75 -0.67 5.83
N ASP A 128 -13.89 -1.27 4.64
CA ASP A 128 -12.83 -2.05 3.99
C ASP A 128 -11.94 -1.19 3.09
N VAL A 129 -12.31 0.08 2.88
CA VAL A 129 -11.59 1.05 2.05
C VAL A 129 -10.78 1.99 2.93
N ALA A 130 -9.49 2.12 2.64
CA ALA A 130 -8.61 3.08 3.28
C ALA A 130 -7.97 4.01 2.24
N VAL A 131 -7.88 5.30 2.55
CA VAL A 131 -7.22 6.30 1.70
C VAL A 131 -5.94 6.77 2.39
N LEU A 132 -4.80 6.47 1.77
CA LEU A 132 -3.48 6.89 2.27
C LEU A 132 -3.07 8.22 1.66
N CYS A 133 -2.74 9.20 2.50
CA CYS A 133 -2.29 10.54 2.12
C CYS A 133 -0.94 10.85 2.75
N ARG A 134 -0.03 11.51 2.00
CA ARG A 134 1.30 11.89 2.52
C ARG A 134 1.24 13.00 3.58
N THR A 135 0.24 13.88 3.51
CA THR A 135 0.10 15.03 4.42
C THR A 135 -1.35 15.20 4.87
N HIS A 136 -1.54 15.80 6.05
CA HIS A 136 -2.86 16.09 6.61
C HIS A 136 -3.69 17.02 5.71
N ASP A 137 -3.07 18.00 5.06
CA ASP A 137 -3.79 18.90 4.16
C ASP A 137 -4.42 18.16 2.98
N LYS A 138 -3.72 17.17 2.42
CA LYS A 138 -4.28 16.34 1.35
C LYS A 138 -5.47 15.51 1.83
N ALA A 139 -5.41 15.00 3.06
CA ALA A 139 -6.52 14.26 3.67
C ALA A 139 -7.75 15.17 3.87
N ARG A 140 -7.56 16.40 4.37
CA ARG A 140 -8.66 17.38 4.52
C ARG A 140 -9.37 17.70 3.21
N THR A 141 -8.62 17.75 2.11
CA THR A 141 -9.17 18.08 0.78
C THR A 141 -9.80 16.89 0.05
N THR A 142 -9.76 15.69 0.64
CA THR A 142 -10.36 14.47 0.07
C THR A 142 -11.60 14.11 0.89
N PRO A 143 -12.76 14.78 0.69
CA PRO A 143 -13.99 14.37 1.32
C PRO A 143 -14.42 13.02 0.74
N ILE A 144 -14.55 12.03 1.62
CA ILE A 144 -15.24 10.77 1.34
C ILE A 144 -16.63 10.98 1.92
N ALA A 145 -17.63 11.18 1.05
CA ALA A 145 -19.04 11.30 1.43
C ALA A 145 -19.67 9.91 1.51
#